data_AF-A0A8T1HLS2-F1
#
_entry.id   AF-A0A8T1HLS2-F1
#
_cell.length_a   1.000
_cell.length_b   1.000
_cell.length_c   1.000
_cell.angle_alpha   90.00
_cell.angle_beta   90.00
_cell.angle_gamma   90.00
#
_symmetry.space_group_name_H-M   'P 1'
#
loop_
_entity.id
_entity.type
_entity.pdbx_description
1 polymer ?
#
loop_
_entity_poly.entity_id
_entity_poly.type
_entity_poly.pdbx_seq_one_letter_code
_entity_poly.pdbx_strand_id
1 'polypeptide(L)'
;MWDFWVVGVFQLIVSVVAVSQPPRLEITFPAQHSWWQVNNDDGLLETLPIYFQTRNFRIPENGFLFVTGNNTPEEGYRHISDANSLFLGGIDPGTHFWKLELRSWNDTSSALAEATLHVEVVVDPSDERSPWRYKLRENEKRPIVLVNPHRHVSSTRGVLPVCYVSSTSSAFDGQRRMWLQIMEGLGRRNTVDFRFEVKTFEKVATDAPFTRALHRLNVSLHGLPLEISRNELSDEEATPDRAIKALLNSFYLQFPTTRNDSRQISMLDRPALLKLHPPYATRVWNDLVDSFSSCVDGLIIFSNSRSLSDKLLVLAARLAGPRAIVMELANLHPTRVDVDILLAPSHFAKEHYSVARKLRSQNKIILSSATLGDSHLKNQLDYC
;
A
#
# COMPACT_ATOMS: atom_id res chain seq x y z
N MET A 1 -69.01 -39.13 -47.09
CA MET A 1 -67.59 -39.28 -47.49
C MET A 1 -67.21 -37.97 -48.17
N TRP A 2 -66.42 -37.05 -47.62
CA TRP A 2 -65.41 -37.07 -46.57
C TRP A 2 -65.43 -35.72 -45.82
N ASP A 3 -65.11 -35.77 -44.53
CA ASP A 3 -64.82 -34.62 -43.68
C ASP A 3 -63.49 -33.98 -44.07
N PHE A 4 -63.45 -32.65 -44.18
CA PHE A 4 -62.20 -31.88 -44.20
C PHE A 4 -62.16 -30.99 -42.95
N TRP A 5 -61.45 -31.49 -41.93
CA TRP A 5 -61.00 -30.70 -40.79
C TRP A 5 -59.79 -29.86 -41.22
N VAL A 6 -59.96 -28.54 -41.27
CA VAL A 6 -58.82 -27.61 -41.33
C VAL A 6 -58.37 -27.35 -39.90
N VAL A 7 -57.39 -28.13 -39.44
CA VAL A 7 -56.63 -27.82 -38.22
C VAL A 7 -55.52 -26.86 -38.62
N GLY A 8 -55.72 -25.57 -38.32
CA GLY A 8 -54.68 -24.55 -38.41
C GLY A 8 -53.63 -24.80 -37.34
N VAL A 9 -52.48 -25.34 -37.72
CA VAL A 9 -51.29 -25.44 -36.87
C VAL A 9 -50.68 -24.04 -36.77
N PHE A 10 -51.00 -23.30 -35.71
CA PHE A 10 -50.19 -22.17 -35.28
C PHE A 10 -48.88 -22.73 -34.71
N GLN A 11 -47.83 -22.77 -35.52
CA GLN A 11 -46.46 -22.94 -35.01
C GLN A 11 -46.08 -21.66 -34.25
N LEU A 12 -46.19 -21.74 -32.93
CA LEU A 12 -45.61 -20.78 -32.02
C LEU A 12 -44.09 -21.01 -32.04
N ILE A 13 -43.37 -20.27 -32.89
CA ILE A 13 -41.91 -20.16 -32.81
C ILE A 13 -41.62 -19.42 -31.50
N VAL A 14 -41.47 -20.19 -30.41
CA VAL A 14 -40.82 -19.69 -29.21
C VAL A 14 -39.36 -19.52 -29.59
N SER A 15 -38.99 -18.32 -30.03
CA SER A 15 -37.61 -17.88 -30.04
C SER A 15 -37.14 -17.98 -28.60
N VAL A 16 -36.46 -19.07 -28.26
CA VAL A 16 -35.64 -19.15 -27.05
C VAL A 16 -34.52 -18.16 -27.30
N VAL A 17 -34.78 -16.89 -26.97
CA VAL A 17 -33.72 -15.95 -26.68
C VAL A 17 -33.07 -16.55 -25.46
N ALA A 18 -32.04 -17.37 -25.67
CA ALA A 18 -31.14 -17.79 -24.63
C ALA A 18 -30.64 -16.47 -24.04
N VAL A 19 -31.19 -16.08 -22.89
CA VAL A 19 -30.68 -14.96 -22.12
C VAL A 19 -29.26 -15.38 -21.79
N SER A 20 -28.31 -14.86 -22.56
CA SER A 20 -26.89 -15.10 -22.38
C SER A 20 -26.60 -14.72 -20.94
N GLN A 21 -26.38 -15.74 -20.11
CA GLN A 21 -26.06 -15.51 -18.71
C GLN A 21 -24.76 -14.72 -18.66
N PRO A 22 -24.64 -13.72 -17.77
CA PRO A 22 -23.45 -12.90 -17.72
C PRO A 22 -22.20 -13.77 -17.46
N PRO A 23 -21.04 -13.37 -18.00
CA PRO A 23 -19.76 -13.97 -17.67
C PRO A 23 -19.59 -14.10 -16.16
N ARG A 24 -19.01 -15.21 -15.71
CA ARG A 24 -18.64 -15.39 -14.31
C ARG A 24 -17.20 -15.87 -14.20
N LEU A 25 -16.54 -15.43 -13.14
CA LEU A 25 -15.20 -15.81 -12.75
C LEU A 25 -15.24 -16.28 -11.30
N GLU A 26 -14.64 -17.43 -11.04
CA GLU A 26 -14.51 -17.99 -9.69
C GLU A 26 -13.08 -18.50 -9.50
N ILE A 27 -12.44 -18.12 -8.40
CA ILE A 27 -11.14 -18.67 -8.01
C ILE A 27 -11.42 -19.94 -7.22
N THR A 28 -10.99 -21.08 -7.74
CA THR A 28 -11.20 -22.38 -7.10
C THR A 28 -10.05 -22.76 -6.17
N PHE A 29 -8.87 -22.20 -6.40
CA PHE A 29 -7.72 -22.36 -5.51
C PHE A 29 -6.72 -21.20 -5.69
N PRO A 30 -6.07 -20.72 -4.63
CA PRO A 30 -6.31 -21.10 -3.24
C PRO A 30 -7.66 -20.57 -2.74
N ALA A 31 -8.06 -20.98 -1.53
CA ALA A 31 -9.24 -20.40 -0.89
C ALA A 31 -9.08 -18.87 -0.84
N GLN A 32 -10.20 -18.15 -1.00
CA GLN A 32 -10.21 -16.69 -1.12
C GLN A 32 -9.47 -16.00 0.04
N HIS A 33 -9.46 -16.63 1.22
CA HIS A 33 -8.57 -16.34 2.34
C HIS A 33 -7.73 -17.58 2.63
N SER A 34 -6.43 -17.50 2.36
CA SER A 34 -5.49 -18.60 2.64
C SER A 34 -4.20 -18.07 3.24
N TRP A 35 -3.53 -18.93 4.01
CA TRP A 35 -2.22 -18.66 4.58
C TRP A 35 -1.20 -19.64 4.03
N TRP A 36 0.01 -19.16 3.78
CA TRP A 36 1.11 -19.93 3.19
C TRP A 36 2.39 -19.71 3.99
N GLN A 37 3.15 -20.78 4.20
CA GLN A 37 4.39 -20.73 4.96
C GLN A 37 5.61 -20.69 4.04
N VAL A 38 6.60 -19.89 4.41
CA VAL A 38 7.92 -19.83 3.78
C VAL A 38 9.01 -20.20 4.77
N ASN A 39 10.00 -20.96 4.30
CA ASN A 39 11.14 -21.43 5.08
C ASN A 39 12.47 -21.41 4.30
N ASN A 40 12.48 -20.89 3.07
CA ASN A 40 13.68 -20.79 2.23
C ASN A 40 14.57 -19.61 2.63
N ASP A 41 15.83 -19.63 2.17
CA ASP A 41 16.85 -18.63 2.53
C ASP A 41 16.49 -17.19 2.12
N ASP A 42 15.67 -17.03 1.08
CA ASP A 42 15.22 -15.73 0.58
C ASP A 42 13.89 -15.27 1.22
N GLY A 43 13.21 -16.17 1.95
CA GLY A 43 11.95 -15.88 2.64
C GLY A 43 10.78 -15.59 1.70
N LEU A 44 10.91 -15.93 0.41
CA LEU A 44 9.92 -15.68 -0.62
C LEU A 44 9.10 -16.93 -0.89
N LEU A 45 7.79 -16.76 -1.04
CA LEU A 45 6.96 -17.79 -1.67
C LEU A 45 7.25 -17.74 -3.18
N GLU A 46 8.07 -18.69 -3.63
CA GLU A 46 8.57 -18.75 -5.01
C GLU A 46 7.45 -18.85 -6.04
N THR A 47 6.40 -19.61 -5.74
CA THR A 47 5.28 -19.83 -6.65
C THR A 47 3.99 -20.10 -5.87
N LEU A 48 2.97 -19.31 -6.15
CA LEU A 48 1.59 -19.51 -5.75
C LEU A 48 0.76 -19.91 -6.99
N PRO A 49 0.32 -21.17 -7.10
CA PRO A 49 -0.59 -21.59 -8.15
C PRO A 49 -1.99 -21.06 -7.87
N ILE A 50 -2.61 -20.45 -8.88
CA ILE A 50 -3.99 -20.00 -8.84
C ILE A 50 -4.75 -20.78 -9.90
N TYR A 51 -5.81 -21.47 -9.47
CA TYR A 51 -6.77 -22.13 -10.34
C TYR A 51 -8.09 -21.37 -10.32
N PHE A 52 -8.68 -21.19 -11.49
CA PHE A 52 -9.92 -20.45 -11.66
C PHE A 52 -10.84 -21.13 -12.67
N GLN A 53 -12.13 -20.82 -12.60
CA GLN A 53 -13.12 -21.27 -13.56
C GLN A 53 -13.87 -20.07 -14.14
N THR A 54 -14.15 -20.16 -15.43
CA THR A 54 -15.00 -19.21 -16.14
C THR A 54 -16.31 -19.87 -16.55
N ARG A 55 -17.41 -19.12 -16.51
CA ARG A 55 -18.69 -19.53 -17.12
C ARG A 55 -19.16 -18.47 -18.09
N ASN A 56 -19.74 -18.91 -19.21
CA ASN A 56 -20.21 -18.04 -20.30
C ASN A 56 -19.11 -17.11 -20.86
N PHE A 57 -17.85 -17.53 -20.75
CA PHE A 57 -16.68 -16.80 -21.21
C PHE A 57 -15.53 -17.78 -21.39
N ARG A 58 -14.84 -17.71 -22.53
CA ARG A 58 -13.70 -18.56 -22.88
C ARG A 58 -12.49 -17.71 -23.15
N ILE A 59 -11.38 -18.07 -22.53
CA ILE A 59 -10.06 -17.46 -22.78
C ILE A 59 -9.31 -18.43 -23.71
N PRO A 60 -8.63 -17.95 -24.77
CA PRO A 60 -8.60 -16.56 -25.25
C PRO A 60 -9.75 -16.18 -26.18
N GLU A 61 -10.69 -17.07 -26.50
CA GLU A 61 -11.68 -16.84 -27.58
C GLU A 61 -12.54 -15.56 -27.43
N ASN A 62 -13.05 -15.28 -26.24
CA ASN A 62 -13.92 -14.12 -25.96
C ASN A 62 -13.15 -12.90 -25.44
N GLY A 63 -11.94 -13.11 -24.94
CA GLY A 63 -11.13 -12.10 -24.28
C GLY A 63 -10.01 -12.71 -23.46
N PHE A 64 -9.61 -12.03 -22.39
CA PHE A 64 -8.47 -12.41 -21.55
C PHE A 64 -8.79 -12.21 -20.07
N LEU A 65 -7.97 -12.82 -19.22
CA LEU A 65 -7.96 -12.56 -17.79
C LEU A 65 -6.92 -11.48 -17.50
N PHE A 66 -7.36 -10.35 -16.97
CA PHE A 66 -6.49 -9.26 -16.54
C PHE A 66 -6.21 -9.39 -15.06
N VAL A 67 -4.92 -9.37 -14.69
CA VAL A 67 -4.48 -9.56 -13.30
C VAL A 67 -3.74 -8.32 -12.84
N THR A 68 -4.17 -7.78 -11.71
CA THR A 68 -3.54 -6.65 -11.01
C THR A 68 -3.40 -6.98 -9.54
N GLY A 69 -2.41 -6.41 -8.86
CA GLY A 69 -2.24 -6.59 -7.43
C GLY A 69 -0.80 -6.49 -6.97
N ASN A 70 -0.52 -7.07 -5.80
CA ASN A 70 0.83 -7.12 -5.26
C ASN A 70 1.79 -7.88 -6.20
N ASN A 71 3.03 -7.42 -6.38
CA ASN A 71 4.05 -8.11 -7.17
C ASN A 71 3.67 -8.39 -8.64
N THR A 72 2.65 -7.71 -9.19
CA THR A 72 2.40 -7.61 -10.63
C THR A 72 2.95 -6.27 -11.16
N PRO A 73 3.17 -6.11 -12.48
CA PRO A 73 3.42 -4.80 -13.07
C PRO A 73 2.32 -3.79 -12.69
N GLU A 74 2.64 -2.49 -12.67
CA GLU A 74 1.69 -1.43 -12.29
C GLU A 74 0.49 -1.39 -13.24
N GLU A 75 0.75 -1.61 -14.53
CA GLU A 75 -0.24 -1.78 -15.59
C GLU A 75 -0.96 -3.15 -15.57
N GLY A 76 -0.66 -4.02 -14.61
CA GLY A 76 -1.11 -5.40 -14.57
C GLY A 76 -0.53 -6.26 -15.69
N TYR A 77 -1.01 -7.48 -15.83
CA TYR A 77 -0.68 -8.31 -16.98
C TYR A 77 -1.90 -9.08 -17.50
N ARG A 78 -1.80 -9.54 -18.74
CA ARG A 78 -2.85 -10.28 -19.44
C ARG A 78 -2.50 -11.75 -19.49
N HIS A 79 -3.36 -12.58 -18.91
CA HIS A 79 -3.32 -14.04 -19.07
C HIS A 79 -4.23 -14.42 -20.24
N ILE A 80 -3.62 -14.95 -21.30
CA ILE A 80 -4.28 -15.29 -22.58
C ILE A 80 -4.27 -16.80 -22.86
N SER A 81 -3.84 -17.61 -21.89
CA SER A 81 -3.86 -19.07 -22.04
C SER A 81 -5.25 -19.61 -21.78
N ASP A 82 -5.61 -20.65 -22.53
CA ASP A 82 -6.78 -21.51 -22.31
C ASP A 82 -6.68 -22.35 -21.01
N ALA A 83 -5.52 -22.36 -20.36
CA ALA A 83 -5.35 -22.95 -19.05
C ALA A 83 -6.14 -22.16 -17.99
N ASN A 84 -6.96 -22.90 -17.24
CA ASN A 84 -7.68 -22.47 -16.04
C ASN A 84 -6.76 -22.30 -14.82
N SER A 85 -5.52 -21.91 -15.06
CA SER A 85 -4.49 -21.74 -14.03
C SER A 85 -3.48 -20.68 -14.42
N LEU A 86 -2.96 -19.98 -13.41
CA LEU A 86 -1.81 -19.08 -13.54
C LEU A 86 -0.93 -19.20 -12.30
N PHE A 87 0.28 -18.64 -12.38
CA PHE A 87 1.24 -18.65 -11.29
C PHE A 87 1.65 -17.23 -10.94
N LEU A 88 1.67 -16.92 -9.65
CA LEU A 88 2.25 -15.71 -9.11
C LEU A 88 3.54 -16.09 -8.38
N GLY A 89 4.63 -15.39 -8.63
CA GLY A 89 5.94 -15.73 -8.06
C GLY A 89 6.60 -14.56 -7.33
N GLY A 90 7.61 -14.89 -6.53
CA GLY A 90 8.40 -13.90 -5.79
C GLY A 90 7.57 -13.13 -4.75
N ILE A 91 6.73 -13.85 -4.00
CA ILE A 91 5.82 -13.22 -3.05
C ILE A 91 6.50 -13.10 -1.68
N ASP A 92 6.73 -11.87 -1.23
CA ASP A 92 7.26 -11.57 0.10
C ASP A 92 6.32 -12.04 1.23
N PRO A 93 6.81 -12.28 2.46
CA PRO A 93 5.96 -12.41 3.64
C PRO A 93 5.10 -11.16 3.85
N GLY A 94 3.83 -11.36 4.19
CA GLY A 94 2.86 -10.29 4.43
C GLY A 94 1.49 -10.58 3.81
N THR A 95 0.64 -9.55 3.83
CA THR A 95 -0.72 -9.59 3.28
C THR A 95 -0.74 -9.15 1.82
N HIS A 96 -1.32 -9.96 0.94
CA HIS A 96 -1.39 -9.69 -0.49
C HIS A 96 -2.80 -9.78 -1.04
N PHE A 97 -3.11 -8.88 -1.98
CA PHE A 97 -4.37 -8.85 -2.71
C PHE A 97 -4.11 -8.86 -4.22
N TRP A 98 -4.87 -9.71 -4.92
CA TRP A 98 -4.91 -9.71 -6.38
C TRP A 98 -6.34 -9.59 -6.88
N LYS A 99 -6.54 -8.74 -7.88
CA LYS A 99 -7.79 -8.62 -8.61
C LYS A 99 -7.63 -9.27 -9.97
N LEU A 100 -8.52 -10.22 -10.23
CA LEU A 100 -8.63 -10.96 -11.49
C LEU A 100 -9.91 -10.50 -12.18
N GLU A 101 -9.80 -10.04 -13.42
CA GLU A 101 -10.92 -9.49 -14.19
C GLU A 101 -11.03 -10.16 -15.56
N LEU A 102 -12.23 -10.61 -15.94
CA LEU A 102 -12.51 -11.01 -17.31
C LEU A 102 -12.75 -9.77 -18.15
N ARG A 103 -11.96 -9.56 -19.21
CA ARG A 103 -12.11 -8.43 -20.14
C ARG A 103 -12.27 -8.92 -21.56
N SER A 104 -13.18 -8.31 -22.32
CA SER A 104 -13.39 -8.66 -23.73
C SER A 104 -12.33 -8.06 -24.63
N TRP A 105 -12.07 -8.68 -25.78
CA TRP A 105 -11.29 -8.07 -26.85
C TRP A 105 -11.97 -6.81 -27.44
N ASN A 106 -13.30 -6.78 -27.44
CA ASN A 106 -14.08 -5.71 -28.05
C ASN A 106 -14.18 -4.46 -27.17
N ASP A 107 -14.23 -4.66 -25.85
CA ASP A 107 -14.21 -3.59 -24.86
C ASP A 107 -13.29 -3.98 -23.71
N THR A 108 -12.13 -3.32 -23.69
CA THR A 108 -11.10 -3.53 -22.65
C THR A 108 -11.23 -2.53 -21.50
N SER A 109 -12.15 -1.58 -21.58
CA SER A 109 -12.30 -0.50 -20.61
C SER A 109 -13.02 -0.95 -19.33
N SER A 110 -13.82 -2.02 -19.40
CA SER A 110 -14.61 -2.53 -18.30
C SER A 110 -14.41 -4.03 -18.06
N ALA A 111 -14.51 -4.45 -16.80
CA ALA A 111 -14.50 -5.86 -16.42
C ALA A 111 -15.90 -6.46 -16.58
N LEU A 112 -16.00 -7.61 -17.24
CA LEU A 112 -17.25 -8.37 -17.41
C LEU A 112 -17.56 -9.24 -16.18
N ALA A 113 -16.53 -9.65 -15.46
CA ALA A 113 -16.61 -10.32 -14.15
C ALA A 113 -15.29 -10.09 -13.42
N GLU A 114 -15.33 -10.10 -12.08
CA GLU A 114 -14.14 -9.92 -11.25
C GLU A 114 -14.13 -10.87 -10.06
N ALA A 115 -12.93 -11.21 -9.60
CA ALA A 115 -12.68 -11.93 -8.36
C ALA A 115 -11.47 -11.32 -7.65
N THR A 116 -11.49 -11.29 -6.31
CA THR A 116 -10.38 -10.81 -5.49
C THR A 116 -9.83 -11.95 -4.66
N LEU A 117 -8.52 -12.19 -4.77
CA LEU A 117 -7.78 -13.14 -3.96
C LEU A 117 -7.08 -12.42 -2.81
N HIS A 118 -7.19 -12.96 -1.59
CA HIS A 118 -6.46 -12.51 -0.41
C HIS A 118 -5.60 -13.66 0.15
N VAL A 119 -4.29 -13.42 0.22
CA VAL A 119 -3.34 -14.40 0.76
C VAL A 119 -2.47 -13.76 1.83
N GLU A 120 -2.25 -14.50 2.91
CA GLU A 120 -1.23 -14.21 3.92
C GLU A 120 -0.02 -15.13 3.70
N VAL A 121 1.17 -14.55 3.55
CA VAL A 121 2.42 -15.32 3.51
C VAL A 121 3.14 -15.08 4.83
N VAL A 122 3.41 -16.15 5.57
CA VAL A 122 4.00 -16.12 6.92
C VAL A 122 5.28 -16.94 6.96
N VAL A 123 6.23 -16.52 7.79
CA VAL A 123 7.41 -17.34 8.08
C VAL A 123 6.98 -18.47 9.02
N ASP A 124 7.45 -19.70 8.80
CA ASP A 124 7.23 -20.79 9.77
C ASP A 124 8.09 -20.55 11.03
N PRO A 125 7.48 -20.22 12.20
CA PRO A 125 8.24 -19.97 13.42
C PRO A 125 8.74 -21.26 14.08
N SER A 126 8.20 -22.42 13.69
CA SER A 126 8.52 -23.72 14.27
C SER A 126 9.78 -24.34 13.66
N ASP A 127 10.17 -23.90 12.47
CA ASP A 127 11.39 -24.36 11.82
C ASP A 127 12.63 -23.75 12.50
N GLU A 128 13.34 -24.60 13.24
CA GLU A 128 14.56 -24.19 13.94
C GLU A 128 15.72 -23.82 13.01
N ARG A 129 15.67 -24.28 11.76
CA ARG A 129 16.70 -24.04 10.75
C ARG A 129 16.41 -22.82 9.89
N SER A 130 15.21 -22.26 9.99
CA SER A 130 14.84 -21.07 9.25
C SER A 130 15.80 -19.92 9.59
N PRO A 131 16.50 -19.33 8.58
CA PRO A 131 17.37 -18.18 8.81
C PRO A 131 16.59 -16.95 9.31
N TRP A 132 15.26 -17.01 9.19
CA TRP A 132 14.33 -15.97 9.60
C TRP A 132 13.85 -16.09 11.05
N ARG A 133 14.17 -17.20 11.74
CA ARG A 133 13.78 -17.39 13.14
C ARG A 133 14.50 -16.37 14.02
N TYR A 134 13.76 -15.37 14.49
CA TYR A 134 14.31 -14.40 15.44
C TYR A 134 14.23 -14.95 16.88
N LYS A 135 15.40 -15.13 17.51
CA LYS A 135 15.47 -15.41 18.95
C LYS A 135 15.55 -14.11 19.72
N LEU A 136 14.46 -13.75 20.40
CA LEU A 136 14.39 -12.59 21.28
C LEU A 136 15.54 -12.60 22.30
N ARG A 137 16.27 -11.48 22.38
CA ARG A 137 17.27 -11.26 23.43
C ARG A 137 16.57 -11.05 24.78
N GLU A 138 17.27 -11.32 25.89
CA GLU A 138 16.70 -11.18 27.24
C GLU A 138 16.12 -9.79 27.53
N ASN A 139 16.72 -8.74 27.00
CA ASN A 139 16.22 -7.37 27.11
C ASN A 139 14.99 -7.08 26.24
N GLU A 140 14.77 -7.87 25.17
CA GLU A 140 13.60 -7.74 24.27
C GLU A 140 12.40 -8.54 24.79
N LYS A 141 12.64 -9.57 25.62
CA LYS A 141 11.57 -10.32 26.31
C LYS A 141 10.80 -9.48 27.33
N ARG A 142 11.32 -8.30 27.70
CA ARG A 142 10.67 -7.38 28.64
C ARG A 142 10.02 -6.25 27.83
N PRO A 143 8.68 -6.10 27.87
CA PRO A 143 8.02 -5.02 27.14
C PRO A 143 8.50 -3.66 27.66
N ILE A 144 8.91 -2.78 26.75
CA ILE A 144 9.23 -1.40 27.08
C ILE A 144 7.90 -0.65 27.17
N VAL A 145 7.49 -0.29 28.38
CA VAL A 145 6.32 0.57 28.59
C VAL A 145 6.75 2.02 28.46
N LEU A 146 6.35 2.66 27.37
CA LEU A 146 6.49 4.10 27.20
C LEU A 146 5.33 4.78 27.94
N VAL A 147 5.64 5.37 29.09
CA VAL A 147 4.68 6.17 29.86
C VAL A 147 4.91 7.63 29.51
N ASN A 148 3.84 8.35 29.18
CA ASN A 148 3.87 9.81 29.17
C ASN A 148 3.56 10.28 30.61
N PRO A 149 4.56 10.61 31.44
CA PRO A 149 4.28 11.00 32.81
C PRO A 149 3.44 12.27 32.80
N HIS A 150 2.33 12.27 33.55
CA HIS A 150 1.59 13.48 33.87
C HIS A 150 2.49 14.41 34.69
N ARG A 151 3.35 15.18 34.03
CA ARG A 151 4.00 16.30 34.71
C ARG A 151 2.93 17.35 34.91
N HIS A 152 2.80 17.84 36.15
CA HIS A 152 2.14 19.09 36.50
C HIS A 152 2.88 20.26 35.82
N VAL A 153 2.86 20.30 34.50
CA VAL A 153 3.20 21.49 33.76
C VAL A 153 1.87 22.21 33.56
N SER A 154 1.82 23.47 33.95
CA SER A 154 0.79 24.42 33.54
C SER A 154 0.85 24.66 32.02
N SER A 155 0.93 23.59 31.22
CA SER A 155 1.04 23.67 29.78
C SER A 155 -0.36 23.81 29.23
N THR A 156 -0.59 24.92 28.53
CA THR A 156 -1.65 25.04 27.53
C THR A 156 -1.80 23.71 26.79
N ARG A 157 -3.03 23.21 26.64
CA ARG A 157 -3.32 22.04 25.79
C ARG A 157 -2.69 22.30 24.41
N GLY A 158 -1.59 21.62 24.13
CA GLY A 158 -0.92 21.68 22.84
C GLY A 158 -1.65 20.74 21.89
N VAL A 159 -1.99 21.23 20.71
CA VAL A 159 -2.45 20.37 19.61
C VAL A 159 -1.21 19.83 18.91
N LEU A 160 -1.05 18.51 18.85
CA LEU A 160 0.02 17.87 18.07
C LEU A 160 -0.52 17.50 16.68
N PRO A 161 -0.04 18.12 15.59
CA PRO A 161 -0.45 17.74 14.26
C PRO A 161 0.23 16.44 13.82
N VAL A 162 -0.51 15.58 13.15
CA VAL A 162 -0.04 14.29 12.64
C VAL A 162 -0.52 14.10 11.20
N CYS A 163 0.42 14.09 10.26
CA CYS A 163 0.16 13.75 8.86
C CYS A 163 0.45 12.27 8.65
N TYR A 164 -0.56 11.50 8.28
CA TYR A 164 -0.40 10.12 7.85
C TYR A 164 -0.41 10.05 6.32
N VAL A 165 0.67 9.58 5.72
CA VAL A 165 0.82 9.49 4.27
C VAL A 165 0.59 8.06 3.83
N SER A 166 -0.47 7.85 3.06
CA SER A 166 -0.93 6.52 2.63
C SER A 166 -1.59 6.60 1.25
N SER A 167 -1.47 5.53 0.47
CA SER A 167 -2.28 5.34 -0.75
C SER A 167 -3.76 5.24 -0.37
N THR A 168 -4.66 5.51 -1.32
CA THR A 168 -6.12 5.46 -1.18
C THR A 168 -6.83 4.51 -2.16
N SER A 169 -6.13 4.03 -3.18
CA SER A 169 -6.69 3.33 -4.35
C SER A 169 -6.75 1.82 -4.18
N SER A 170 -5.96 1.25 -3.25
CA SER A 170 -5.92 -0.18 -2.99
C SER A 170 -6.97 -0.63 -1.96
N ALA A 171 -7.11 -1.95 -1.80
CA ALA A 171 -8.02 -2.57 -0.84
C ALA A 171 -7.84 -2.02 0.59
N PHE A 172 -8.93 -1.95 1.35
CA PHE A 172 -8.94 -1.51 2.75
C PHE A 172 -8.29 -2.57 3.67
N ASP A 173 -6.95 -2.52 3.71
CA ASP A 173 -6.07 -3.48 4.37
C ASP A 173 -6.00 -3.34 5.91
N GLY A 174 -5.26 -4.24 6.55
CA GLY A 174 -5.07 -4.26 8.01
C GLY A 174 -4.35 -3.03 8.55
N GLN A 175 -3.40 -2.46 7.80
CA GLN A 175 -2.63 -1.30 8.22
C GLN A 175 -3.52 -0.05 8.32
N ARG A 176 -4.36 0.21 7.31
CA ARG A 176 -5.33 1.32 7.34
C ARG A 176 -6.36 1.16 8.44
N ARG A 177 -6.83 -0.06 8.70
CA ARG A 177 -7.73 -0.37 9.83
C ARG A 177 -7.09 -0.04 11.16
N MET A 178 -5.84 -0.46 11.37
CA MET A 178 -5.09 -0.16 12.58
C MET A 178 -4.96 1.36 12.78
N TRP A 179 -4.57 2.10 11.76
CA TRP A 179 -4.43 3.56 11.86
C TRP A 179 -5.76 4.28 12.15
N LEU A 180 -6.88 3.82 11.58
CA LEU A 180 -8.20 4.34 11.95
C LEU A 180 -8.54 4.11 13.42
N GLN A 181 -8.22 2.93 13.96
CA GLN A 181 -8.43 2.62 15.38
C GLN A 181 -7.54 3.50 16.27
N ILE A 182 -6.28 3.74 15.86
CA ILE A 182 -5.36 4.66 16.55
C ILE A 182 -5.93 6.07 16.54
N MET A 183 -6.37 6.59 15.39
CA MET A 183 -6.96 7.92 15.26
C MET A 183 -8.22 8.07 16.13
N GLU A 184 -9.12 7.09 16.11
CA GLU A 184 -10.34 7.07 16.93
C GLU A 184 -10.02 7.03 18.43
N GLY A 185 -9.08 6.16 18.84
CA GLY A 185 -8.68 6.00 20.22
C GLY A 185 -7.98 7.23 20.79
N LEU A 186 -7.05 7.80 20.03
CA LEU A 186 -6.31 8.99 20.44
C LEU A 186 -7.15 10.27 20.40
N GLY A 187 -8.22 10.30 19.61
CA GLY A 187 -9.16 11.43 19.55
C GLY A 187 -10.10 11.53 20.77
N ARG A 188 -10.22 10.49 21.60
CA ARG A 188 -11.27 10.43 22.64
C ARG A 188 -10.85 10.78 24.06
N ARG A 189 -9.55 10.83 24.43
CA ARG A 189 -9.17 10.94 25.87
C ARG A 189 -7.66 11.15 26.17
N ASN A 190 -7.03 12.20 25.64
CA ASN A 190 -5.61 12.46 25.90
C ASN A 190 -5.34 13.83 26.55
N THR A 191 -4.20 13.92 27.25
CA THR A 191 -3.63 15.19 27.75
C THR A 191 -3.13 16.11 26.64
N VAL A 192 -2.93 15.54 25.45
CA VAL A 192 -2.52 16.20 24.20
C VAL A 192 -3.62 15.97 23.19
N ASP A 193 -4.08 17.05 22.54
CA ASP A 193 -5.07 16.95 21.47
C ASP A 193 -4.31 16.59 20.17
N PHE A 194 -4.70 15.50 19.51
CA PHE A 194 -4.09 15.11 18.24
C PHE A 194 -4.93 15.63 17.08
N ARG A 195 -4.29 16.30 16.12
CA ARG A 195 -4.93 16.72 14.86
C ARG A 195 -4.40 15.87 13.72
N PHE A 196 -5.17 14.88 13.32
CA PHE A 196 -4.82 13.98 12.22
C PHE A 196 -5.23 14.57 10.87
N GLU A 197 -4.36 14.42 9.88
CA GLU A 197 -4.65 14.60 8.46
C GLU A 197 -4.06 13.43 7.70
N VAL A 198 -4.73 12.99 6.62
CA VAL A 198 -4.21 11.98 5.70
C VAL A 198 -3.81 12.63 4.39
N LYS A 199 -2.64 12.24 3.86
CA LYS A 199 -2.15 12.67 2.55
C LYS A 199 -2.01 11.45 1.64
N THR A 200 -2.42 11.55 0.38
CA THR A 200 -2.33 10.47 -0.62
C THR A 200 -1.67 10.95 -1.90
N PHE A 201 -0.93 10.09 -2.58
CA PHE A 201 -0.33 10.37 -3.89
C PHE A 201 -1.32 10.33 -5.04
N GLU A 202 -2.46 9.70 -4.81
CA GLU A 202 -3.41 9.42 -5.86
C GLU A 202 -4.48 10.50 -5.88
N LYS A 203 -5.24 10.53 -6.98
CA LYS A 203 -6.47 11.30 -7.00
C LYS A 203 -7.38 10.79 -5.88
N VAL A 204 -7.79 11.70 -5.01
CA VAL A 204 -8.66 11.39 -3.86
C VAL A 204 -9.95 10.76 -4.37
N ALA A 205 -10.13 9.47 -4.09
CA ALA A 205 -11.37 8.75 -4.36
C ALA A 205 -12.34 8.99 -3.19
N THR A 206 -13.32 9.88 -3.39
CA THR A 206 -14.29 10.29 -2.36
C THR A 206 -15.12 9.13 -1.82
N ASP A 207 -15.42 8.14 -2.68
CA ASP A 207 -16.31 7.02 -2.33
C ASP A 207 -15.57 5.77 -1.83
N ALA A 208 -14.24 5.80 -1.78
CA ALA A 208 -13.45 4.67 -1.30
C ALA A 208 -13.77 4.35 0.17
N PRO A 209 -13.76 3.06 0.57
CA PRO A 209 -14.04 2.67 1.96
C PRO A 209 -13.19 3.40 3.00
N PHE A 210 -11.89 3.62 2.71
CA PHE A 210 -10.98 4.34 3.60
C PHE A 210 -11.37 5.82 3.75
N THR A 211 -11.66 6.50 2.65
CA THR A 211 -12.11 7.91 2.65
C THR A 211 -13.38 8.09 3.47
N ARG A 212 -14.36 7.18 3.31
CA ARG A 212 -15.60 7.21 4.10
C ARG A 212 -15.34 6.99 5.59
N ALA A 213 -14.38 6.13 5.95
CA ALA A 213 -14.00 5.90 7.34
C ALA A 213 -13.32 7.12 7.96
N LEU A 214 -12.40 7.77 7.24
CA LEU A 214 -11.74 9.01 7.68
C LEU A 214 -12.75 10.14 7.92
N HIS A 215 -13.71 10.32 7.01
CA HIS A 215 -14.77 11.32 7.15
C HIS A 215 -15.60 11.10 8.43
N ARG A 216 -15.91 9.85 8.80
CA ARG A 216 -16.61 9.53 10.06
C ARG A 216 -15.83 9.90 11.31
N LEU A 217 -14.50 9.93 11.23
CA LEU A 217 -13.60 10.35 12.30
C LEU A 217 -13.27 11.85 12.25
N ASN A 218 -13.86 12.61 11.32
CA ASN A 218 -13.53 14.01 11.06
C ASN A 218 -12.03 14.24 10.75
N VAL A 219 -11.40 13.28 10.07
CA VAL A 219 -10.02 13.37 9.60
C VAL A 219 -10.03 13.77 8.13
N SER A 220 -9.29 14.84 7.79
CA SER A 220 -9.21 15.31 6.40
C SER A 220 -8.30 14.42 5.56
N LEU A 221 -8.63 14.28 4.28
CA LEU A 221 -7.83 13.55 3.28
C LEU A 221 -7.48 14.51 2.15
N HIS A 222 -6.19 14.64 1.83
CA HIS A 222 -5.69 15.52 0.78
C HIS A 222 -4.81 14.76 -0.22
N GLY A 223 -4.98 15.05 -1.51
CA GLY A 223 -4.04 14.59 -2.54
C GLY A 223 -2.75 15.40 -2.49
N LEU A 224 -1.62 14.75 -2.71
CA LEU A 224 -0.31 15.37 -2.86
C LEU A 224 -0.16 15.85 -4.31
N PRO A 225 0.27 17.10 -4.53
CA PRO A 225 0.36 17.72 -5.84
C PRO A 225 1.61 17.25 -6.59
N LEU A 226 1.54 16.07 -7.20
CA LEU A 226 2.61 15.49 -8.02
C LEU A 226 2.31 15.48 -9.52
N GLU A 227 1.24 16.14 -9.94
CA GLU A 227 0.89 16.26 -11.35
C GLU A 227 1.87 17.20 -12.07
N ILE A 228 2.65 16.62 -12.98
CA ILE A 228 3.52 17.33 -13.91
C ILE A 228 2.88 17.25 -15.29
N SER A 229 2.69 18.40 -15.93
CA SER A 229 2.03 18.43 -17.22
C SER A 229 2.93 17.75 -18.26
N ARG A 230 2.35 16.94 -19.16
CA ARG A 230 3.13 16.17 -20.15
C ARG A 230 4.00 17.06 -21.06
N ASN A 231 3.57 18.29 -21.32
CA ASN A 231 4.32 19.30 -22.09
C ASN A 231 5.52 19.89 -21.35
N GLU A 232 5.61 19.74 -20.02
CA GLU A 232 6.77 20.14 -19.21
C GLU A 232 7.83 19.02 -19.16
N LEU A 233 7.45 17.78 -19.47
CA LEU A 233 8.31 16.61 -19.41
C LEU A 233 8.98 16.36 -20.76
N SER A 234 10.27 16.02 -20.74
CA SER A 234 10.94 15.47 -21.91
C SER A 234 10.40 14.07 -22.28
N ASP A 235 10.77 13.56 -23.45
CA ASP A 235 10.44 12.18 -23.84
C ASP A 235 11.13 11.15 -22.93
N GLU A 236 12.30 11.49 -22.42
CA GLU A 236 13.01 10.65 -21.46
C GLU A 236 12.29 10.57 -20.11
N GLU A 237 11.49 11.58 -19.75
CA GLU A 237 10.75 11.69 -18.48
C GLU A 237 9.28 11.29 -18.60
N ALA A 238 8.89 10.66 -19.71
CA ALA A 238 7.48 10.38 -20.02
C ALA A 238 6.75 9.46 -19.05
N THR A 239 7.48 8.66 -18.28
CA THR A 239 6.90 7.74 -17.31
C THR A 239 7.01 8.30 -15.89
N PRO A 240 6.06 7.97 -14.99
CA PRO A 240 6.06 8.48 -13.60
C PRO A 240 7.39 8.25 -12.88
N ASP A 241 7.94 7.03 -12.98
CA ASP A 241 9.23 6.66 -12.39
C ASP A 241 10.38 7.52 -12.90
N ARG A 242 10.40 7.85 -14.20
CA ARG A 242 11.46 8.67 -14.79
C ARG A 242 11.29 10.14 -14.42
N ALA A 243 10.07 10.65 -14.35
CA ALA A 243 9.78 11.99 -13.84
C ALA A 243 10.24 12.14 -12.37
N ILE A 244 9.97 11.16 -11.51
CA ILE A 244 10.44 11.16 -10.12
C ILE A 244 11.98 11.09 -10.05
N LYS A 245 12.62 10.27 -10.90
CA LYS A 245 14.09 10.24 -11.01
C LYS A 245 14.65 11.61 -11.40
N ALA A 246 14.02 12.31 -12.35
CA ALA A 246 14.43 13.64 -12.75
C ALA A 246 14.29 14.66 -11.61
N LEU A 247 13.16 14.66 -10.88
CA LEU A 247 12.96 15.51 -9.70
C LEU A 247 14.03 15.27 -8.63
N LEU A 248 14.33 14.01 -8.33
CA LEU A 248 15.36 13.64 -7.36
C LEU A 248 16.76 14.02 -7.85
N ASN A 249 17.08 13.82 -9.12
CA ASN A 249 18.38 14.20 -9.69
C ASN A 249 18.58 15.72 -9.62
N SER A 250 17.57 16.50 -10.01
CA SER A 250 17.56 17.95 -9.85
C SER A 250 17.82 18.37 -8.40
N PHE A 251 17.10 17.73 -7.46
CA PHE A 251 17.26 17.97 -6.03
C PHE A 251 18.68 17.67 -5.54
N TYR A 252 19.24 16.52 -5.92
CA TYR A 252 20.59 16.13 -5.50
C TYR A 252 21.69 16.97 -6.14
N LEU A 253 21.46 17.60 -7.30
CA LEU A 253 22.41 18.58 -7.83
C LEU A 253 22.48 19.82 -6.92
N GLN A 254 21.35 20.25 -6.38
CA GLN A 254 21.29 21.39 -5.47
C GLN A 254 21.68 21.05 -4.03
N PHE A 255 21.41 19.82 -3.58
CA PHE A 255 21.72 19.31 -2.24
C PHE A 255 22.48 17.96 -2.29
N PRO A 256 23.74 17.93 -2.75
CA PRO A 256 24.45 16.68 -3.06
C PRO A 256 24.56 15.69 -1.91
N THR A 257 24.71 16.18 -0.68
CA THR A 257 24.91 15.34 0.49
C THR A 257 23.66 14.57 0.89
N THR A 258 22.47 15.08 0.55
CA THR A 258 21.17 14.46 0.87
C THR A 258 20.92 13.14 0.17
N ARG A 259 21.69 12.84 -0.88
CA ARG A 259 21.67 11.54 -1.56
C ARG A 259 22.00 10.39 -0.62
N ASN A 260 22.82 10.66 0.40
CA ASN A 260 23.29 9.66 1.35
C ASN A 260 22.75 9.85 2.77
N ASP A 261 22.36 11.07 3.11
CA ASP A 261 21.82 11.44 4.42
C ASP A 261 20.80 12.58 4.31
N SER A 262 19.51 12.25 4.27
CA SER A 262 18.45 13.26 4.17
C SER A 262 18.29 14.14 5.41
N ARG A 263 19.01 13.87 6.51
CA ARG A 263 18.98 14.72 7.72
C ARG A 263 19.85 15.97 7.59
N GLN A 264 20.59 16.11 6.49
CA GLN A 264 21.42 17.29 6.22
C GLN A 264 20.65 18.46 5.60
N ILE A 265 19.34 18.30 5.39
CA ILE A 265 18.45 19.38 4.98
C ILE A 265 17.40 19.66 6.04
N SER A 266 16.94 20.90 6.05
CA SER A 266 15.98 21.44 7.01
C SER A 266 15.14 22.52 6.36
N MET A 267 14.18 23.08 7.10
CA MET A 267 13.39 24.22 6.64
C MET A 267 14.23 25.41 6.16
N LEU A 268 15.44 25.60 6.71
CA LEU A 268 16.32 26.71 6.35
C LEU A 268 16.82 26.63 4.91
N ASP A 269 16.81 25.42 4.33
CA ASP A 269 17.28 25.15 2.97
C ASP A 269 16.20 25.38 1.92
N ARG A 270 14.94 25.56 2.34
CA ARG A 270 13.79 25.75 1.46
C ARG A 270 13.98 26.87 0.42
N PRO A 271 14.56 28.05 0.73
CA PRO A 271 14.81 29.08 -0.28
C PRO A 271 15.71 28.62 -1.44
N ALA A 272 16.58 27.63 -1.22
CA ALA A 272 17.46 27.10 -2.27
C ALA A 272 16.71 26.22 -3.29
N LEU A 273 15.45 25.82 -3.03
CA LEU A 273 14.60 25.15 -4.02
C LEU A 273 14.40 25.99 -5.28
N LEU A 274 14.48 27.32 -5.18
CA LEU A 274 14.35 28.23 -6.34
C LEU A 274 15.46 28.03 -7.39
N LYS A 275 16.54 27.32 -7.04
CA LYS A 275 17.67 27.02 -7.93
C LYS A 275 17.52 25.68 -8.65
N LEU A 276 16.44 24.94 -8.40
CA LEU A 276 16.20 23.66 -9.07
C LEU A 276 15.90 23.87 -10.55
N HIS A 277 16.43 22.95 -11.35
CA HIS A 277 16.24 22.91 -12.79
C HIS A 277 15.78 21.51 -13.21
N PRO A 278 14.82 21.37 -14.12
CA PRO A 278 14.05 22.41 -14.81
C PRO A 278 13.03 23.16 -13.90
N PRO A 279 12.46 24.31 -14.32
CA PRO A 279 11.60 25.14 -13.47
C PRO A 279 10.38 24.44 -12.87
N TYR A 280 9.82 23.44 -13.54
CA TYR A 280 8.71 22.65 -12.98
C TYR A 280 9.12 21.93 -11.70
N ALA A 281 10.40 21.56 -11.54
CA ALA A 281 10.89 20.90 -10.33
C ALA A 281 10.73 21.82 -9.11
N THR A 282 11.07 23.11 -9.25
CA THR A 282 10.86 24.12 -8.20
C THR A 282 9.40 24.19 -7.76
N ARG A 283 8.47 24.21 -8.72
CA ARG A 283 7.03 24.21 -8.45
C ARG A 283 6.62 22.96 -7.66
N VAL A 284 6.91 21.78 -8.20
CA VAL A 284 6.55 20.49 -7.58
C VAL A 284 7.11 20.35 -6.18
N TRP A 285 8.39 20.69 -5.96
CA TRP A 285 9.00 20.62 -4.64
C TRP A 285 8.36 21.60 -3.65
N ASN A 286 8.04 22.83 -4.06
CA ASN A 286 7.33 23.77 -3.18
C ASN A 286 5.94 23.27 -2.84
N ASP A 287 5.16 22.82 -3.83
CA ASP A 287 3.80 22.31 -3.64
C ASP A 287 3.78 21.11 -2.68
N LEU A 288 4.76 20.21 -2.79
CA LEU A 288 4.95 19.08 -1.88
C LEU A 288 5.28 19.52 -0.44
N VAL A 289 6.21 20.46 -0.29
CA VAL A 289 6.60 20.99 1.04
C VAL A 289 5.41 21.70 1.69
N ASP A 290 4.67 22.50 0.92
CA ASP A 290 3.49 23.20 1.40
C ASP A 290 2.35 22.26 1.78
N SER A 291 2.23 21.11 1.12
CA SER A 291 1.25 20.08 1.47
C SER A 291 1.47 19.49 2.87
N PHE A 292 2.70 19.58 3.39
CA PHE A 292 3.09 19.17 4.75
C PHE A 292 3.11 20.30 5.77
N SER A 293 2.79 21.54 5.37
CA SER A 293 2.81 22.71 6.27
C SER A 293 1.90 22.58 7.49
N SER A 294 0.80 21.83 7.38
CA SER A 294 -0.11 21.56 8.50
C SER A 294 0.49 20.70 9.62
N CYS A 295 1.66 20.09 9.34
CA CYS A 295 2.37 19.14 10.20
C CYS A 295 3.75 19.61 10.65
N VAL A 296 4.05 20.90 10.47
CA VAL A 296 5.19 21.58 11.09
C VAL A 296 5.18 21.36 12.61
N ASP A 297 6.35 21.10 13.20
CA ASP A 297 6.51 20.78 14.64
C ASP A 297 5.74 19.55 15.15
N GLY A 298 5.10 18.80 14.24
CA GLY A 298 4.32 17.60 14.52
C GLY A 298 5.01 16.32 14.06
N LEU A 299 4.19 15.36 13.65
CA LEU A 299 4.64 14.07 13.14
C LEU A 299 4.23 13.91 11.68
N ILE A 300 5.14 13.40 10.85
CA ILE A 300 4.81 12.90 9.51
C ILE A 300 5.11 11.41 9.50
N ILE A 301 4.09 10.62 9.18
CA ILE A 301 4.13 9.17 9.24
C ILE A 301 3.95 8.64 7.82
N PHE A 302 4.97 7.99 7.30
CA PHE A 302 4.92 7.28 6.02
C PHE A 302 4.61 5.82 6.29
N SER A 303 3.52 5.32 5.72
CA SER A 303 3.21 3.90 5.76
C SER A 303 3.67 3.22 4.48
N ASN A 304 4.34 2.08 4.64
CA ASN A 304 4.53 1.10 3.56
C ASN A 304 5.33 1.65 2.35
N SER A 305 6.57 2.06 2.59
CA SER A 305 7.49 2.51 1.52
C SER A 305 7.92 1.37 0.61
N ARG A 306 7.60 1.45 -0.69
CA ARG A 306 8.11 0.53 -1.75
C ARG A 306 8.53 1.25 -3.04
N SER A 307 8.36 2.57 -3.12
CA SER A 307 8.51 3.31 -4.37
C SER A 307 9.62 4.35 -4.29
N LEU A 308 10.06 4.84 -5.46
CA LEU A 308 11.00 5.95 -5.51
C LEU A 308 10.42 7.24 -4.92
N SER A 309 9.08 7.39 -4.98
CA SER A 309 8.34 8.52 -4.43
C SER A 309 8.59 8.72 -2.94
N ASP A 310 8.85 7.64 -2.19
CA ASP A 310 9.10 7.72 -0.75
C ASP A 310 10.33 8.56 -0.41
N LYS A 311 11.39 8.49 -1.23
CA LYS A 311 12.57 9.35 -1.08
C LYS A 311 12.22 10.81 -1.24
N LEU A 312 11.44 11.11 -2.27
CA LEU A 312 11.01 12.47 -2.57
C LEU A 312 10.17 13.02 -1.41
N LEU A 313 9.28 12.21 -0.83
CA LEU A 313 8.49 12.64 0.33
C LEU A 313 9.29 12.85 1.59
N VAL A 314 10.22 11.96 1.90
CA VAL A 314 11.06 12.12 3.10
C VAL A 314 11.85 13.42 2.99
N LEU A 315 12.41 13.73 1.82
CA LEU A 315 13.10 14.99 1.58
C LEU A 315 12.15 16.21 1.70
N ALA A 316 10.94 16.13 1.12
CA ALA A 316 9.95 17.20 1.23
C ALA A 316 9.49 17.43 2.67
N ALA A 317 9.28 16.34 3.43
CA ALA A 317 8.96 16.40 4.84
C ALA A 317 10.10 17.05 5.64
N ARG A 318 11.38 16.74 5.37
CA ARG A 318 12.51 17.40 6.06
C ARG A 318 12.51 18.92 5.85
N LEU A 319 12.18 19.36 4.64
CA LEU A 319 12.04 20.78 4.29
C LEU A 319 10.79 21.44 4.91
N ALA A 320 9.75 20.66 5.22
CA ALA A 320 8.58 21.15 5.95
C ALA A 320 8.84 21.29 7.46
N GLY A 321 9.82 20.57 8.01
CA GLY A 321 10.23 20.67 9.41
C GLY A 321 9.24 20.11 10.44
N PRO A 322 8.79 18.85 10.30
CA PRO A 322 8.13 18.15 11.39
C PRO A 322 9.12 17.92 12.53
N ARG A 323 8.60 17.67 13.73
CA ARG A 323 9.42 17.26 14.88
C ARG A 323 10.01 15.87 14.68
N ALA A 324 9.28 14.97 14.03
CA ALA A 324 9.79 13.65 13.66
C ALA A 324 9.14 13.12 12.38
N ILE A 325 9.96 12.45 11.58
CA ILE A 325 9.54 11.60 10.47
C ILE A 325 9.55 10.15 10.93
N VAL A 326 8.40 9.51 10.82
CA VAL A 326 8.18 8.13 11.21
C VAL A 326 7.95 7.29 9.94
N MET A 327 8.65 6.17 9.83
CA MET A 327 8.33 5.15 8.83
C MET A 327 7.69 3.96 9.55
N GLU A 328 6.47 3.61 9.15
CA GLU A 328 5.82 2.39 9.59
C GLU A 328 5.93 1.33 8.48
N LEU A 329 6.59 0.23 8.81
CA LEU A 329 7.06 -0.75 7.85
C LEU A 329 6.20 -2.02 7.87
N ALA A 330 5.10 -2.04 7.11
CA ALA A 330 4.33 -3.28 6.92
C ALA A 330 4.96 -4.27 5.93
N ASN A 331 5.88 -3.84 5.05
CA ASN A 331 6.46 -4.67 3.99
C ASN A 331 7.99 -4.66 3.98
N LEU A 332 8.57 -5.75 3.49
CA LEU A 332 10.01 -5.88 3.26
C LEU A 332 10.45 -5.14 1.98
N HIS A 333 11.76 -5.01 1.81
CA HIS A 333 12.42 -4.38 0.66
C HIS A 333 12.08 -2.89 0.44
N PRO A 334 12.10 -2.04 1.49
CA PRO A 334 11.76 -0.63 1.33
C PRO A 334 12.74 0.09 0.40
N THR A 335 12.36 1.28 -0.05
CA THR A 335 13.32 2.19 -0.70
C THR A 335 14.31 2.71 0.35
N ARG A 336 15.56 2.99 -0.06
CA ARG A 336 16.55 3.58 0.86
C ARG A 336 16.14 5.00 1.28
N VAL A 337 15.83 5.20 2.55
CA VAL A 337 15.47 6.51 3.13
C VAL A 337 15.98 6.65 4.57
N ASP A 338 16.12 7.90 5.04
CA ASP A 338 16.54 8.22 6.41
C ASP A 338 15.41 8.91 7.19
N VAL A 339 14.89 8.21 8.20
CA VAL A 339 13.80 8.68 9.06
C VAL A 339 14.25 8.78 10.51
N ASP A 340 13.45 9.39 11.39
CA ASP A 340 13.83 9.53 12.80
C ASP A 340 13.46 8.28 13.59
N ILE A 341 12.28 7.72 13.29
CA ILE A 341 11.71 6.56 13.94
C ILE A 341 11.28 5.53 12.89
N LEU A 342 11.71 4.29 13.07
CA LEU A 342 11.19 3.12 12.38
C LEU A 342 10.22 2.40 13.33
N LEU A 343 8.97 2.25 12.92
CA LEU A 343 7.96 1.41 13.56
C LEU A 343 7.83 0.12 12.75
N ALA A 344 8.36 -0.97 13.28
CA ALA A 344 8.24 -2.29 12.68
C ALA A 344 7.09 -3.08 13.34
N PRO A 345 6.34 -3.91 12.61
CA PRO A 345 5.30 -4.77 13.16
C PRO A 345 5.89 -5.90 14.00
N SER A 346 7.15 -6.25 13.77
CA SER A 346 7.77 -7.43 14.36
C SER A 346 9.30 -7.35 14.39
N HIS A 347 9.94 -8.31 15.08
CA HIS A 347 11.40 -8.39 15.13
C HIS A 347 12.00 -8.80 13.79
N PHE A 348 11.37 -9.73 13.10
CA PHE A 348 11.78 -10.13 11.75
C PHE A 348 11.77 -8.93 10.80
N ALA A 349 10.66 -8.19 10.71
CA ALA A 349 10.58 -7.05 9.79
C ALA A 349 11.65 -5.98 10.12
N LYS A 350 11.89 -5.74 11.42
CA LYS A 350 12.91 -4.78 11.88
C LYS A 350 14.33 -5.17 11.46
N GLU A 351 14.66 -6.46 11.58
CA GLU A 351 16.03 -6.98 11.42
C GLU A 351 16.30 -7.57 10.03
N HIS A 352 15.26 -7.74 9.21
CA HIS A 352 15.37 -8.26 7.86
C HIS A 352 16.43 -7.49 7.05
N TYR A 353 17.29 -8.20 6.33
CA TYR A 353 18.46 -7.61 5.66
C TYR A 353 18.09 -6.44 4.73
N SER A 354 16.95 -6.55 4.04
CA SER A 354 16.50 -5.53 3.09
C SER A 354 16.06 -4.24 3.78
N VAL A 355 15.60 -4.34 5.03
CA VAL A 355 15.22 -3.21 5.90
C VAL A 355 16.46 -2.64 6.56
N ALA A 356 17.25 -3.47 7.24
CA ALA A 356 18.44 -3.06 7.97
C ALA A 356 19.47 -2.34 7.09
N ARG A 357 19.61 -2.74 5.81
CA ARG A 357 20.55 -2.11 4.87
C ARG A 357 20.02 -0.83 4.23
N LYS A 358 18.70 -0.68 4.06
CA LYS A 358 18.09 0.42 3.31
C LYS A 358 17.49 1.51 4.19
N LEU A 359 16.98 1.19 5.38
CA LEU A 359 16.42 2.17 6.31
C LEU A 359 17.41 2.54 7.39
N ARG A 360 17.72 3.83 7.47
CA ARG A 360 18.44 4.42 8.59
C ARG A 360 17.45 5.14 9.48
N SER A 361 17.47 4.82 10.78
CA SER A 361 16.71 5.52 11.79
C SER A 361 17.49 5.63 13.08
N GLN A 362 17.21 6.68 13.86
CA GLN A 362 17.79 6.84 15.20
C GLN A 362 17.12 5.88 16.19
N ASN A 363 15.81 5.72 16.07
CA ASN A 363 15.03 4.82 16.91
C ASN A 363 14.37 3.74 16.04
N LYS A 364 14.36 2.50 16.56
CA LYS A 364 13.66 1.36 15.97
C LYS A 364 12.78 0.74 17.05
N ILE A 365 11.47 0.80 16.86
CA ILE A 365 10.47 0.33 17.82
C ILE A 365 9.63 -0.75 17.16
N ILE A 366 9.26 -1.76 17.94
CA ILE A 366 8.37 -2.82 17.50
C ILE A 366 6.99 -2.57 18.07
N LEU A 367 5.99 -2.57 17.21
CA LEU A 367 4.58 -2.48 17.57
C LEU A 367 4.02 -3.90 17.74
N SER A 368 4.13 -4.46 18.95
CA SER A 368 3.35 -5.65 19.31
C SER A 368 1.95 -5.20 19.72
N SER A 369 0.97 -5.29 18.81
CA SER A 369 -0.42 -5.05 19.17
C SER A 369 -0.92 -6.23 19.99
N ALA A 370 -1.11 -6.03 21.30
CA ALA A 370 -1.60 -7.06 22.22
C ALA A 370 -3.07 -7.49 21.97
N THR A 371 -3.68 -7.07 20.87
CA THR A 371 -5.10 -7.25 20.55
C THR A 371 -5.31 -8.23 19.40
N LEU A 372 -5.02 -9.50 19.65
CA LEU A 372 -5.70 -10.63 19.00
C LEU A 372 -5.84 -11.70 20.08
N GLY A 373 -7.08 -11.96 20.50
CA GLY A 373 -7.45 -12.90 21.56
C GLY A 373 -7.25 -14.38 21.22
N ASP A 374 -6.35 -14.69 20.29
CA ASP A 374 -5.97 -16.04 19.93
C ASP A 374 -4.51 -16.27 20.32
N SER A 375 -4.31 -17.07 21.36
CA SER A 375 -2.99 -17.40 21.91
C SER A 375 -2.06 -18.07 20.88
N HIS A 376 -2.61 -18.58 19.78
CA HIS A 376 -1.84 -19.20 18.69
C HIS A 376 -1.23 -18.16 17.73
N LEU A 377 -1.94 -17.07 17.43
CA LEU A 377 -1.46 -15.96 16.58
C LEU A 377 -0.49 -15.04 17.32
N LYS A 378 -0.64 -14.93 18.64
CA LYS A 378 0.23 -14.12 19.50
C LYS A 378 1.69 -14.59 19.47
N ASN A 379 1.91 -15.90 19.49
CA ASN A 379 3.26 -16.45 19.33
C ASN A 379 3.76 -16.24 17.89
N GLN A 380 2.92 -16.33 16.87
CA GLN A 380 3.37 -16.12 15.49
C GLN A 380 3.81 -14.67 15.22
N LEU A 381 3.11 -13.65 15.73
CA LEU A 381 3.44 -12.24 15.47
C LEU A 381 4.66 -11.73 16.27
N ASP A 382 4.92 -12.26 17.47
CA ASP A 382 6.11 -11.89 18.24
C ASP A 382 7.39 -12.60 17.73
N TYR A 383 7.25 -13.68 16.94
CA TYR A 383 8.37 -14.44 16.33
C TYR A 383 8.54 -14.22 14.81
N CYS A 384 7.51 -13.76 14.10
CA CYS A 384 7.60 -13.30 12.72
C CYS A 384 7.97 -11.83 12.65
#